data_AF-A0A7V8F6W3-F1
#
_entry.id   AF-A0A7V8F6W3-F1
#
_cell.length_a   1.000
_cell.length_b   1.000
_cell.length_c   1.000
_cell.angle_alpha   90.00
_cell.angle_beta   90.00
_cell.angle_gamma   90.00
#
_symmetry.space_group_name_H-M   'P 1'
#
loop_
_entity.id
_entity.type
_entity.pdbx_description
1 polymer ?
#
loop_
_entity_poly.entity_id
_entity_poly.type
_entity_poly.pdbx_seq_one_letter_code
_entity_poly.pdbx_strand_id
1 'polypeptide(L)'
;MSLDTGTTVLSFRGDAALKAIHVAQAERHAAADMLVAGTFGDADASQFRGCSVGCFAHEIEPTTDANWHEVVASARGLPVWLIRLQDSMFEGLPLADRASFHVDLAKRIPVGADLEPVRHWIAIARIDRQISTLGALLEAKHGHGVHEAIEGVIAALGVGRRAHESAAGGNACDLRSAAESAARAAESAAWSAARAAARAAARAAAWCSERDALFAALERAGSQASN
;
A
#
# COMPACT_ATOMS: atom_id res chain seq x y z
N MET A 1 -35.34 14.12 3.01
CA MET A 1 -34.19 13.98 2.09
C MET A 1 -33.64 12.58 2.32
N SER A 2 -34.11 11.60 1.56
CA SER A 2 -33.55 10.24 1.64
C SER A 2 -32.12 10.31 1.15
N LEU A 3 -31.17 10.00 2.02
CA LEU A 3 -29.81 9.69 1.59
C LEU A 3 -29.92 8.40 0.79
N ASP A 4 -29.67 8.50 -0.50
CA ASP A 4 -29.47 7.37 -1.39
C ASP A 4 -28.34 6.52 -0.77
N THR A 5 -28.70 5.43 -0.10
CA THR A 5 -27.76 4.45 0.42
C THR A 5 -27.13 3.80 -0.79
N GLY A 6 -25.96 4.31 -1.21
CA GLY A 6 -25.27 3.90 -2.41
C GLY A 6 -25.31 2.39 -2.60
N THR A 7 -25.83 1.97 -3.74
CA THR A 7 -26.02 0.57 -4.10
C THR A 7 -24.74 -0.22 -3.89
N THR A 8 -24.72 -1.09 -2.89
CA THR A 8 -23.61 -2.01 -2.63
C THR A 8 -23.37 -2.88 -3.85
N VAL A 9 -22.17 -2.81 -4.44
CA VAL A 9 -21.77 -3.67 -5.56
C VAL A 9 -21.39 -5.04 -5.02
N LEU A 10 -22.28 -6.02 -5.19
CA LEU A 10 -22.00 -7.41 -4.85
C LEU A 10 -21.10 -8.06 -5.90
N SER A 11 -20.11 -8.83 -5.45
CA SER A 11 -19.17 -9.52 -6.33
C SER A 11 -19.88 -10.41 -7.35
N PHE A 12 -19.46 -10.31 -8.61
CA PHE A 12 -20.09 -10.98 -9.75
C PHE A 12 -21.59 -10.68 -9.91
N ARG A 13 -22.10 -9.58 -9.33
CA ARG A 13 -23.54 -9.27 -9.28
C ARG A 13 -24.38 -10.39 -8.66
N GLY A 14 -23.78 -11.25 -7.83
CA GLY A 14 -24.44 -12.45 -7.29
C GLY A 14 -24.60 -13.60 -8.29
N ASP A 15 -24.04 -13.50 -9.49
CA ASP A 15 -24.18 -14.50 -10.55
C ASP A 15 -23.00 -15.49 -10.56
N ALA A 16 -23.29 -16.76 -10.24
CA ALA A 16 -22.30 -17.84 -10.25
C ALA A 16 -21.81 -18.19 -11.66
N ALA A 17 -22.64 -18.01 -12.71
CA ALA A 17 -22.22 -18.22 -14.09
C ALA A 17 -21.18 -17.17 -14.51
N LEU A 18 -21.36 -15.91 -14.09
CA LEU A 18 -20.38 -14.86 -14.33
C LEU A 18 -19.03 -15.17 -13.66
N LYS A 19 -19.05 -15.68 -12.42
CA LYS A 19 -17.82 -16.19 -11.77
C LYS A 19 -17.21 -17.35 -12.55
N ALA A 20 -18.01 -18.30 -13.02
CA ALA A 20 -17.51 -19.44 -13.78
C ALA A 20 -16.80 -18.99 -15.08
N ILE A 21 -17.33 -18.01 -15.81
CA ILE A 21 -16.68 -17.43 -16.98
C ILE A 21 -15.34 -16.79 -16.60
N HIS A 22 -15.30 -16.03 -15.50
CA HIS A 22 -14.08 -15.38 -15.03
C HIS A 22 -12.99 -16.41 -14.66
N VAL A 23 -13.34 -17.47 -13.94
CA VAL A 23 -12.42 -18.56 -13.59
C VAL A 23 -11.94 -19.32 -14.82
N ALA A 24 -12.86 -19.68 -15.73
CA ALA A 24 -12.50 -20.42 -16.94
C ALA A 24 -11.54 -19.62 -17.83
N GLN A 25 -11.77 -18.32 -17.98
CA GLN A 25 -10.84 -17.44 -18.69
C GLN A 25 -9.45 -17.45 -18.03
N ALA A 26 -9.39 -17.34 -16.70
CA ALA A 26 -8.13 -17.33 -15.97
C ALA A 26 -7.32 -18.62 -16.17
N GLU A 27 -8.00 -19.77 -16.09
CA GLU A 27 -7.39 -21.08 -16.28
C GLU A 27 -6.88 -21.27 -17.72
N ARG A 28 -7.65 -20.85 -18.73
CA ARG A 28 -7.22 -20.92 -20.13
C ARG A 28 -5.97 -20.09 -20.39
N HIS A 29 -5.92 -18.85 -19.91
CA HIS A 29 -4.78 -17.97 -20.14
C HIS A 29 -3.53 -18.44 -19.42
N ALA A 30 -3.68 -18.97 -18.20
CA ALA A 30 -2.57 -19.61 -17.49
C ALA A 30 -2.08 -20.87 -18.22
N ALA A 31 -2.98 -21.73 -18.71
CA ALA A 31 -2.63 -22.94 -19.45
C ALA A 31 -1.96 -22.67 -20.81
N ALA A 32 -2.26 -21.52 -21.43
CA ALA A 32 -1.71 -21.09 -22.71
C ALA A 32 -0.43 -20.24 -22.61
N ASP A 33 0.14 -20.08 -21.40
CA ASP A 33 1.34 -19.25 -21.14
C ASP A 33 1.21 -17.78 -21.64
N MET A 34 0.00 -17.23 -21.55
CA MET A 34 -0.33 -15.89 -22.03
C MET A 34 0.00 -14.78 -21.02
N LEU A 35 0.49 -15.14 -19.83
CA LEU A 35 0.69 -14.23 -18.71
C LEU A 35 2.11 -13.63 -18.69
N VAL A 36 2.22 -12.31 -18.88
CA VAL A 36 3.49 -11.58 -18.82
C VAL A 36 3.30 -10.25 -18.09
N ALA A 37 4.28 -9.82 -17.31
CA ALA A 37 4.24 -8.52 -16.62
C ALA A 37 4.76 -7.39 -17.52
N GLY A 38 4.43 -6.16 -17.16
CA GLY A 38 4.91 -4.94 -17.79
C GLY A 38 4.11 -4.49 -19.01
N THR A 39 3.05 -5.21 -19.38
CA THR A 39 2.18 -4.85 -20.50
C THR A 39 0.75 -5.38 -20.30
N PHE A 40 -0.26 -4.62 -20.74
CA PHE A 40 -1.65 -5.07 -20.79
C PHE A 40 -1.95 -5.95 -22.02
N GLY A 41 -1.02 -6.02 -22.96
CA GLY A 41 -1.20 -6.78 -24.19
C GLY A 41 -0.16 -6.37 -25.21
N ASP A 42 0.47 -7.35 -25.83
CA ASP A 42 1.27 -7.13 -27.03
C ASP A 42 0.39 -7.33 -28.27
N ALA A 43 0.03 -6.23 -28.94
CA ALA A 43 -0.79 -6.25 -30.15
C ALA A 43 -0.03 -6.74 -31.39
N ASP A 44 1.31 -6.78 -31.33
CA ASP A 44 2.18 -7.15 -32.44
C ASP A 44 2.70 -8.60 -32.33
N ALA A 45 2.40 -9.28 -31.21
CA ALA A 45 2.76 -10.67 -31.01
C ALA A 45 1.85 -11.62 -31.81
N SER A 46 2.44 -12.68 -32.38
CA SER A 46 1.70 -13.75 -33.07
C SER A 46 0.74 -14.51 -32.15
N GLN A 47 0.93 -14.38 -30.84
CA GLN A 47 0.04 -14.87 -29.79
C GLN A 47 -0.06 -13.78 -28.72
N PHE A 48 -1.30 -13.42 -28.32
CA PHE A 48 -1.51 -12.44 -27.26
C PHE A 48 -0.79 -12.86 -25.97
N ARG A 49 -0.05 -11.93 -25.39
CA ARG A 49 0.47 -12.03 -24.03
C ARG A 49 0.23 -10.71 -23.32
N GLY A 50 -0.22 -10.77 -22.07
CA GLY A 50 -0.46 -9.60 -21.25
C GLY A 50 -0.48 -9.92 -19.77
N CYS A 51 -0.55 -8.88 -18.94
CA CYS A 51 -0.67 -9.02 -17.50
C CYS A 51 -2.01 -9.67 -17.13
N SER A 52 -2.18 -9.97 -15.85
CA SER A 52 -3.42 -10.54 -15.31
C SER A 52 -4.68 -9.78 -15.74
N VAL A 53 -4.66 -8.44 -15.69
CA VAL A 53 -5.80 -7.59 -16.08
C VAL A 53 -5.94 -7.51 -17.59
N GLY A 54 -4.83 -7.34 -18.30
CA GLY A 54 -4.78 -7.30 -19.76
C GLY A 54 -5.38 -8.56 -20.39
N CYS A 55 -5.02 -9.72 -19.84
CA CYS A 55 -5.63 -11.01 -20.15
C CYS A 55 -7.15 -11.00 -20.05
N PHE A 56 -7.71 -10.45 -18.97
CA PHE A 56 -9.15 -10.37 -18.84
C PHE A 56 -9.76 -9.42 -19.86
N ALA A 57 -9.18 -8.24 -19.97
CA ALA A 57 -9.73 -7.14 -20.74
C ALA A 57 -9.69 -7.40 -22.25
N HIS A 58 -8.64 -8.05 -22.76
CA HIS A 58 -8.52 -8.36 -24.18
C HIS A 58 -9.63 -9.27 -24.71
N GLU A 59 -10.14 -10.22 -23.92
CA GLU A 59 -11.32 -11.01 -24.35
C GLU A 59 -12.64 -10.24 -24.19
N ILE A 60 -12.73 -9.32 -23.22
CA ILE A 60 -13.95 -8.57 -22.92
C ILE A 60 -14.17 -7.47 -23.96
N GLU A 61 -13.12 -6.70 -24.24
CA GLU A 61 -13.13 -5.58 -25.18
C GLU A 61 -11.78 -5.54 -25.92
N PRO A 62 -11.64 -6.34 -27.01
CA PRO A 62 -10.36 -6.50 -27.73
C PRO A 62 -9.81 -5.21 -28.34
N THR A 63 -10.67 -4.21 -28.56
CA THR A 63 -10.34 -2.93 -29.18
C THR A 63 -10.09 -1.82 -28.17
N THR A 64 -10.21 -2.10 -26.86
CA THR A 64 -9.93 -1.07 -25.85
C THR A 64 -8.43 -0.79 -25.85
N ASP A 65 -8.04 0.48 -25.69
CA ASP A 65 -6.65 0.93 -25.58
C ASP A 65 -6.39 1.71 -24.27
N ALA A 66 -7.44 1.85 -23.44
CA ALA A 66 -7.42 2.56 -22.17
C ALA A 66 -8.44 1.96 -21.18
N ASN A 67 -8.35 2.32 -19.90
CA ASN A 67 -9.32 1.96 -18.85
C ASN A 67 -9.51 0.44 -18.63
N TRP A 68 -8.47 -0.35 -18.85
CA TRP A 68 -8.47 -1.81 -18.71
C TRP A 68 -9.04 -2.29 -17.36
N HIS A 69 -8.74 -1.59 -16.26
CA HIS A 69 -9.24 -1.96 -14.93
C HIS A 69 -10.76 -1.78 -14.83
N GLU A 70 -11.29 -0.67 -15.35
CA GLU A 70 -12.71 -0.35 -15.37
C GLU A 70 -13.50 -1.29 -16.28
N VAL A 71 -12.95 -1.65 -17.44
CA VAL A 71 -13.52 -2.64 -18.38
C VAL A 71 -13.74 -3.98 -17.67
N VAL A 72 -12.69 -4.50 -17.04
CA VAL A 72 -12.78 -5.78 -16.32
C VAL A 72 -13.71 -5.69 -15.13
N ALA A 73 -13.61 -4.62 -14.33
CA ALA A 73 -14.44 -4.39 -13.16
C ALA A 73 -15.93 -4.38 -13.51
N SER A 74 -16.31 -3.58 -14.51
CA SER A 74 -17.69 -3.45 -14.99
C SER A 74 -18.21 -4.78 -15.55
N ALA A 75 -17.46 -5.41 -16.45
CA ALA A 75 -17.88 -6.67 -17.07
C ALA A 75 -18.05 -7.79 -16.06
N ARG A 76 -17.17 -7.87 -15.05
CA ARG A 76 -17.17 -8.94 -14.03
C ARG A 76 -17.95 -8.62 -12.77
N GLY A 77 -18.51 -7.43 -12.63
CA GLY A 77 -19.21 -7.04 -11.40
C GLY A 77 -18.29 -7.06 -10.19
N LEU A 78 -17.09 -6.52 -10.35
CA LEU A 78 -16.07 -6.43 -9.30
C LEU A 78 -15.70 -4.96 -9.08
N PRO A 79 -15.25 -4.57 -7.88
CA PRO A 79 -14.84 -3.19 -7.64
C PRO A 79 -13.51 -2.88 -8.35
N VAL A 80 -13.40 -1.68 -8.92
CA VAL A 80 -12.20 -1.23 -9.65
C VAL A 80 -10.94 -1.31 -8.78
N TRP A 81 -11.05 -1.00 -7.48
CA TRP A 81 -9.90 -1.07 -6.56
C TRP A 81 -9.32 -2.49 -6.47
N LEU A 82 -10.15 -3.53 -6.58
CA LEU A 82 -9.68 -4.92 -6.56
C LEU A 82 -8.91 -5.26 -7.83
N ILE A 83 -9.38 -4.79 -8.99
CA ILE A 83 -8.71 -5.02 -10.27
C ILE A 83 -7.37 -4.29 -10.33
N ARG A 84 -7.28 -3.07 -9.79
CA ARG A 84 -6.00 -2.35 -9.65
C ARG A 84 -5.05 -3.02 -8.67
N LEU A 85 -5.58 -3.60 -7.58
CA LEU A 85 -4.78 -4.35 -6.62
C LEU A 85 -4.23 -5.64 -7.23
N GLN A 86 -5.06 -6.38 -7.97
CA GLN A 86 -4.67 -7.57 -8.73
C GLN A 86 -3.51 -7.26 -9.68
N ASP A 87 -3.61 -6.16 -10.43
CA ASP A 87 -2.57 -5.71 -11.35
C ASP A 87 -1.26 -5.41 -10.61
N SER A 88 -1.33 -4.57 -9.57
CA SER A 88 -0.17 -4.19 -8.77
C SER A 88 0.53 -5.39 -8.12
N MET A 89 -0.25 -6.36 -7.61
CA MET A 89 0.30 -7.60 -7.05
C MET A 89 0.94 -8.46 -8.13
N PHE A 90 0.26 -8.67 -9.26
CA PHE A 90 0.76 -9.49 -10.36
C PHE A 90 2.09 -8.96 -10.92
N GLU A 91 2.19 -7.65 -11.12
CA GLU A 91 3.41 -6.98 -11.60
C GLU A 91 4.59 -7.16 -10.63
N GLY A 92 4.31 -7.17 -9.33
CA GLY A 92 5.31 -7.38 -8.28
C GLY A 92 5.68 -8.83 -7.99
N LEU A 93 4.95 -9.82 -8.55
CA LEU A 93 5.20 -11.24 -8.26
C LEU A 93 6.37 -11.80 -9.08
N PRO A 94 7.14 -12.75 -8.51
CA PRO A 94 8.07 -13.60 -9.27
C PRO A 94 7.35 -14.32 -10.42
N LEU A 95 8.06 -14.52 -11.54
CA LEU A 95 7.49 -15.13 -12.75
C LEU A 95 6.79 -16.48 -12.45
N ALA A 96 7.41 -17.33 -11.64
CA ALA A 96 6.91 -18.66 -11.30
C ALA A 96 5.56 -18.62 -10.55
N ASP A 97 5.24 -17.52 -9.86
CA ASP A 97 4.04 -17.42 -9.03
C ASP A 97 2.85 -16.82 -9.78
N ARG A 98 3.09 -16.13 -10.89
CA ARG A 98 2.08 -15.34 -11.63
C ARG A 98 0.88 -16.14 -12.12
N ALA A 99 1.13 -17.31 -12.72
CA ALA A 99 0.07 -18.17 -13.24
C ALA A 99 -0.83 -18.68 -12.10
N SER A 100 -0.22 -19.14 -11.01
CA SER A 100 -0.96 -19.61 -9.84
C SER A 100 -1.79 -18.48 -9.24
N PHE A 101 -1.19 -17.30 -8.98
CA PHE A 101 -1.89 -16.13 -8.43
C PHE A 101 -3.10 -15.70 -9.27
N HIS A 102 -2.94 -15.65 -10.59
CA HIS A 102 -4.01 -15.26 -11.51
C HIS A 102 -5.25 -16.16 -11.38
N VAL A 103 -5.05 -17.48 -11.40
CA VAL A 103 -6.13 -18.47 -11.27
C VAL A 103 -6.70 -18.51 -9.85
N ASP A 104 -5.81 -18.48 -8.86
CA ASP A 104 -6.13 -18.59 -7.45
C ASP A 104 -6.97 -17.42 -6.95
N LEU A 105 -6.68 -16.20 -7.40
CA LEU A 105 -7.47 -15.02 -7.09
C LEU A 105 -8.88 -15.16 -7.69
N ALA A 106 -8.98 -15.48 -8.99
CA ALA A 106 -10.27 -15.63 -9.67
C ALA A 106 -11.19 -16.67 -8.97
N LYS A 107 -10.61 -17.78 -8.49
CA LYS A 107 -11.35 -18.82 -7.74
C LYS A 107 -11.79 -18.37 -6.36
N ARG A 108 -10.93 -17.63 -5.64
CA ARG A 108 -11.15 -17.25 -4.24
C ARG A 108 -12.16 -16.11 -4.05
N ILE A 109 -12.39 -15.27 -5.05
CA ILE A 109 -13.42 -14.23 -4.95
C ILE A 109 -14.79 -14.90 -4.80
N PRO A 110 -15.54 -14.65 -3.70
CA PRO A 110 -16.86 -15.24 -3.50
C PRO A 110 -17.90 -14.68 -4.49
N VAL A 111 -19.02 -15.36 -4.66
CA VAL A 111 -20.18 -14.84 -5.41
C VAL A 111 -21.09 -14.07 -4.46
N GLY A 112 -21.56 -12.88 -4.87
CA GLY A 112 -22.59 -12.14 -4.15
C GLY A 112 -22.14 -11.50 -2.85
N ALA A 113 -20.84 -11.34 -2.61
CA ALA A 113 -20.32 -10.71 -1.40
C ALA A 113 -20.10 -9.21 -1.59
N ASP A 114 -20.35 -8.42 -0.56
CA ASP A 114 -19.82 -7.06 -0.47
C ASP A 114 -18.31 -7.12 -0.20
N LEU A 115 -17.52 -6.54 -1.09
CA LEU A 115 -16.07 -6.54 -1.00
C LEU A 115 -15.52 -5.24 -0.40
N GLU A 116 -16.33 -4.21 -0.19
CA GLU A 116 -15.82 -2.92 0.31
C GLU A 116 -15.09 -3.04 1.67
N PRO A 117 -15.59 -3.81 2.66
CA PRO A 117 -14.86 -4.05 3.91
C PRO A 117 -13.49 -4.70 3.72
N VAL A 118 -13.31 -5.51 2.66
CA VAL A 118 -12.08 -6.25 2.40
C VAL A 118 -10.91 -5.30 2.11
N ARG A 119 -11.15 -4.17 1.43
CA ARG A 119 -10.10 -3.16 1.19
C ARG A 119 -9.52 -2.64 2.51
N HIS A 120 -10.37 -2.47 3.51
CA HIS A 120 -9.98 -2.00 4.83
C HIS A 120 -9.22 -3.07 5.62
N TRP A 121 -9.65 -4.34 5.57
CA TRP A 121 -8.91 -5.44 6.20
C TRP A 121 -7.51 -5.62 5.61
N ILE A 122 -7.35 -5.49 4.29
CA ILE A 122 -6.02 -5.53 3.64
C ILE A 122 -5.15 -4.36 4.12
N ALA A 123 -5.71 -3.16 4.23
CA ALA A 123 -4.99 -2.00 4.73
C ALA A 123 -4.54 -2.19 6.19
N ILE A 124 -5.40 -2.73 7.05
CA ILE A 124 -5.07 -3.08 8.44
C ILE A 124 -3.90 -4.07 8.48
N ALA A 125 -3.98 -5.18 7.72
CA ALA A 125 -2.92 -6.19 7.70
C ALA A 125 -1.56 -5.62 7.23
N ARG A 126 -1.58 -4.70 6.26
CA ARG A 126 -0.37 -3.99 5.81
C ARG A 126 0.20 -3.08 6.90
N ILE A 127 -0.67 -2.31 7.57
CA ILE A 127 -0.28 -1.43 8.67
C ILE A 127 0.29 -2.24 9.84
N ASP A 128 -0.34 -3.34 10.21
CA ASP A 128 0.12 -4.23 11.29
C ASP A 128 1.53 -4.76 11.00
N ARG A 129 1.79 -5.17 9.75
CA ARG A 129 3.13 -5.58 9.33
C ARG A 129 4.14 -4.43 9.45
N GLN A 130 3.78 -3.21 9.03
CA GLN A 130 4.66 -2.04 9.14
C GLN A 130 4.95 -1.68 10.60
N ILE A 131 3.94 -1.67 11.46
CA ILE A 131 4.09 -1.44 12.91
C ILE A 131 5.01 -2.51 13.51
N SER A 132 4.81 -3.78 13.18
CA SER A 132 5.66 -4.87 13.67
C SER A 132 7.13 -4.69 13.26
N THR A 133 7.39 -4.36 11.99
CA THR A 133 8.75 -4.10 11.50
C THR A 133 9.39 -2.91 12.20
N LEU A 134 8.66 -1.81 12.35
CA LEU A 134 9.16 -0.60 13.02
C LEU A 134 9.37 -0.83 14.52
N GLY A 135 8.50 -1.59 15.18
CA GLY A 135 8.64 -1.98 16.58
C GLY A 135 9.93 -2.78 16.81
N ALA A 136 10.25 -3.73 15.93
CA ALA A 136 11.52 -4.46 16.00
C ALA A 136 12.76 -3.55 15.84
N LEU A 137 12.64 -2.43 15.12
CA LEU A 137 13.72 -1.45 15.01
C LEU A 137 13.88 -0.60 16.27
N LEU A 138 12.82 -0.35 17.05
CA LEU A 138 12.96 0.37 18.33
C LEU A 138 13.86 -0.37 19.33
N GLU A 139 13.90 -1.70 19.25
CA GLU A 139 14.76 -2.55 20.08
C GLU A 139 16.26 -2.43 19.70
N ALA A 140 16.56 -1.99 18.48
CA ALA A 140 17.93 -1.66 18.10
C ALA A 140 18.28 -0.29 18.70
N LYS A 141 19.40 -0.21 19.45
CA LYS A 141 19.89 1.00 20.15
C LYS A 141 20.27 2.13 19.19
N HIS A 142 19.28 2.71 18.53
CA HIS A 142 19.44 3.82 17.61
C HIS A 142 19.73 5.12 18.37
N GLY A 143 20.35 6.08 17.70
CA GLY A 143 20.49 7.43 18.23
C GLY A 143 19.12 8.04 18.53
N HIS A 144 19.05 8.86 19.58
CA HIS A 144 17.80 9.42 20.14
C HIS A 144 16.80 9.91 19.06
N GLY A 145 17.28 10.68 18.07
CA GLY A 145 16.45 11.25 16.99
C GLY A 145 15.79 10.24 16.05
N VAL A 146 16.42 9.07 15.84
CA VAL A 146 15.88 8.01 14.99
C VAL A 146 14.81 7.25 15.74
N HIS A 147 15.03 6.97 17.03
CA HIS A 147 14.05 6.31 17.89
C HIS A 147 12.72 7.10 17.94
N GLU A 148 12.80 8.40 18.21
CA GLU A 148 11.64 9.29 18.29
C GLU A 148 10.88 9.40 16.94
N ALA A 149 11.61 9.34 15.82
CA ALA A 149 11.01 9.33 14.49
C ALA A 149 10.22 8.02 14.23
N ILE A 150 10.79 6.87 14.62
CA ILE A 150 10.12 5.57 14.48
C ILE A 150 8.86 5.52 15.33
N GLU A 151 8.90 5.98 16.59
CA GLU A 151 7.72 6.09 17.46
C GLU A 151 6.63 6.96 16.82
N GLY A 152 7.01 8.10 16.25
CA GLY A 152 6.08 9.01 15.56
C GLY A 152 5.39 8.35 14.36
N VAL A 153 6.13 7.56 13.57
CA VAL A 153 5.55 6.82 12.43
C VAL A 153 4.60 5.72 12.91
N ILE A 154 4.98 4.95 13.95
CA ILE A 154 4.10 3.93 14.54
C ILE A 154 2.80 4.57 15.05
N ALA A 155 2.88 5.72 15.72
CA ALA A 155 1.70 6.43 16.20
C ALA A 155 0.77 6.85 15.05
N ALA A 156 1.31 7.40 13.96
CA ALA A 156 0.54 7.78 12.77
C ALA A 156 -0.12 6.57 12.11
N LEU A 157 0.62 5.47 11.94
CA LEU A 157 0.10 4.21 11.41
C LEU A 157 -1.04 3.66 12.27
N GLY A 158 -0.89 3.70 13.60
CA GLY A 158 -1.93 3.27 14.53
C GLY A 158 -3.25 4.03 14.38
N VAL A 159 -3.21 5.27 13.92
CA VAL A 159 -4.43 6.06 13.69
C VAL A 159 -5.09 5.70 12.36
N GLY A 160 -4.30 5.54 11.30
CA GLY A 160 -4.82 5.01 10.02
C GLY A 160 -5.46 3.64 10.19
N ARG A 161 -4.88 2.78 11.03
CA ARG A 161 -5.43 1.47 11.39
C ARG A 161 -6.84 1.57 11.98
N ARG A 162 -7.04 2.41 13.00
CA ARG A 162 -8.36 2.63 13.63
C ARG A 162 -9.39 3.20 12.67
N ALA A 163 -8.98 4.08 11.77
CA ALA A 163 -9.87 4.60 10.73
C ALA A 163 -10.36 3.48 9.79
N HIS A 164 -9.47 2.56 9.41
CA HIS A 164 -9.87 1.38 8.63
C HIS A 164 -10.73 0.40 9.41
N GLU A 165 -10.47 0.16 10.70
CA GLU A 165 -11.34 -0.67 11.54
C GLU A 165 -12.77 -0.11 11.62
N SER A 166 -12.89 1.21 11.77
CA SER A 166 -14.18 1.89 11.77
C SER A 166 -14.90 1.73 10.43
N ALA A 167 -14.19 1.91 9.32
CA ALA A 167 -14.76 1.79 7.98
C ALA A 167 -15.10 0.35 7.57
N ALA A 168 -14.45 -0.66 8.14
CA ALA A 168 -14.70 -2.07 7.85
C ALA A 168 -15.95 -2.66 8.53
N GLY A 169 -16.72 -1.85 9.27
CA GLY A 169 -17.90 -2.30 10.02
C GLY A 169 -17.88 -1.94 11.52
N GLY A 170 -17.00 -1.05 11.97
CA GLY A 170 -17.16 -0.38 13.26
C GLY A 170 -18.32 0.63 13.22
N ASN A 171 -18.90 0.96 14.38
CA ASN A 171 -20.06 1.85 14.49
C ASN A 171 -19.88 3.15 13.68
N ALA A 172 -20.84 3.47 12.80
CA ALA A 172 -20.83 4.63 11.90
C ALA A 172 -20.71 6.01 12.59
N CYS A 173 -20.88 6.07 13.92
CA CYS A 173 -20.68 7.27 14.72
C CYS A 173 -19.20 7.70 14.79
N ASP A 174 -18.25 6.80 14.48
CA ASP A 174 -16.81 7.06 14.61
C ASP A 174 -16.11 7.58 13.35
N LEU A 175 -16.75 7.64 12.18
CA LEU A 175 -16.03 7.99 10.93
C LEU A 175 -15.47 9.43 10.93
N ARG A 176 -16.21 10.39 11.48
CA ARG A 176 -15.74 11.79 11.62
C ARG A 176 -14.68 11.93 12.71
N SER A 177 -14.88 11.26 13.84
CA SER A 177 -13.91 11.26 14.95
C SER A 177 -12.62 10.51 14.60
N ALA A 178 -12.69 9.46 13.78
CA ALA A 178 -11.55 8.74 13.26
C ALA A 178 -10.78 9.57 12.22
N ALA A 179 -11.48 10.28 11.32
CA ALA A 179 -10.85 11.20 10.37
C ALA A 179 -10.19 12.40 11.07
N GLU A 180 -10.86 13.00 12.06
CA GLU A 180 -10.29 14.08 12.88
C GLU A 180 -9.10 13.58 13.71
N SER A 181 -9.19 12.36 14.27
CA SER A 181 -8.07 11.74 14.97
C SER A 181 -6.90 11.47 14.03
N ALA A 182 -7.15 11.01 12.80
CA ALA A 182 -6.13 10.80 11.76
C ALA A 182 -5.45 12.10 11.36
N ALA A 183 -6.21 13.18 11.17
CA ALA A 183 -5.67 14.50 10.89
C ALA A 183 -4.79 15.01 12.04
N ARG A 184 -5.29 14.96 13.29
CA ARG A 184 -4.53 15.38 14.48
C ARG A 184 -3.30 14.53 14.73
N ALA A 185 -3.34 13.24 14.39
CA ALA A 185 -2.20 12.37 14.52
C ALA A 185 -1.14 12.60 13.44
N ALA A 186 -1.55 12.86 12.20
CA ALA A 186 -0.63 13.28 11.14
C ALA A 186 0.04 14.61 11.51
N GLU A 187 -0.72 15.56 12.05
CA GLU A 187 -0.19 16.84 12.57
C GLU A 187 0.77 16.61 13.74
N SER A 188 0.41 15.77 14.70
CA SER A 188 1.26 15.44 15.85
C SER A 188 2.55 14.73 15.43
N ALA A 189 2.48 13.82 14.46
CA ALA A 189 3.63 13.12 13.90
C ALA A 189 4.55 14.08 13.16
N ALA A 190 3.99 15.00 12.36
CA ALA A 190 4.76 16.06 11.71
C ALA A 190 5.46 16.97 12.73
N TRP A 191 4.76 17.37 13.80
CA TRP A 191 5.33 18.15 14.90
C TRP A 191 6.42 17.41 15.65
N SER A 192 6.25 16.11 15.90
CA SER A 192 7.25 15.29 16.57
C SER A 192 8.49 15.07 15.71
N ALA A 193 8.31 14.82 14.40
CA ALA A 193 9.40 14.74 13.44
C ALA A 193 10.18 16.07 13.34
N ALA A 194 9.47 17.20 13.25
CA ALA A 194 10.08 18.53 13.23
C ALA A 194 10.88 18.81 14.52
N ARG A 195 10.33 18.47 15.69
CA ARG A 195 11.03 18.61 16.98
C ARG A 195 12.23 17.68 17.10
N ALA A 196 12.16 16.46 16.58
CA ALA A 196 13.29 15.52 16.57
C ALA A 196 14.42 16.06 15.68
N ALA A 197 14.08 16.54 14.48
CA ALA A 197 15.04 17.17 13.56
C ALA A 197 15.71 18.41 14.18
N ALA A 198 14.94 19.30 14.82
CA ALA A 198 15.48 20.48 15.51
C ALA A 198 16.43 20.10 16.66
N ARG A 199 16.06 19.10 17.47
CA ARG A 199 16.93 18.58 18.55
C ARG A 199 18.19 17.91 18.02
N ALA A 200 18.12 17.21 16.89
CA ALA A 200 19.29 16.63 16.23
C ALA A 200 20.24 17.73 15.72
N ALA A 201 19.71 18.77 15.07
CA ALA A 201 20.50 19.90 14.59
C ALA A 201 21.19 20.67 15.73
N ALA A 202 20.47 20.93 16.84
CA ALA A 202 21.05 21.59 18.01
C ALA A 202 22.19 20.77 18.64
N ARG A 203 22.03 19.45 18.74
CA ARG A 203 23.09 18.56 19.23
C ARG A 203 24.31 18.55 18.29
N ALA A 204 24.08 18.48 16.97
CA ALA A 204 25.18 18.55 16.00
C ALA A 204 25.96 19.87 16.09
N ALA A 205 25.26 20.99 16.28
CA ALA A 205 25.90 22.30 16.47
C ALA A 205 26.77 22.34 17.74
N ALA A 206 26.31 21.75 18.85
CA ALA A 206 27.09 21.65 20.09
C ALA A 206 28.39 20.85 19.88
N TRP A 207 28.32 19.70 19.21
CA TRP A 207 29.50 18.88 18.88
C TRP A 207 30.51 19.63 18.00
N CYS A 208 30.04 20.41 17.02
CA CYS A 208 30.93 21.25 16.21
C CYS A 208 31.63 22.32 17.05
N SER A 209 30.91 22.97 17.97
CA SER A 209 31.49 23.98 18.87
C SER A 209 32.54 23.38 19.80
N GLU A 210 32.30 22.19 20.36
CA GLU A 210 33.26 21.49 21.21
C GLU A 210 34.52 21.10 20.45
N ARG A 211 34.36 20.61 19.21
CA ARG A 211 35.48 20.30 18.30
C ARG A 211 36.32 21.54 18.01
N ASP A 212 35.69 22.66 17.68
CA ASP A 212 36.40 23.90 17.34
C ASP A 212 37.15 24.46 18.56
N ALA A 213 36.56 24.37 19.75
CA ALA A 213 37.22 24.73 21.01
C ALA A 213 38.44 23.84 21.30
N LEU A 214 38.34 22.53 21.03
CA LEU A 214 39.45 21.60 21.16
C LEU A 214 40.60 21.94 20.20
N PHE A 215 40.30 22.21 18.93
CA PHE A 215 41.33 22.59 17.95
C PHE A 215 42.02 23.90 18.33
N ALA A 216 41.27 24.92 18.75
CA ALA A 216 41.84 26.17 19.22
C ALA A 216 42.71 26.00 20.49
N ALA A 217 42.40 25.03 21.36
CA ALA A 217 43.25 24.71 22.51
C ALA A 217 44.56 24.04 22.09
N LEU A 218 44.50 23.10 21.14
CA LEU A 218 45.67 22.39 20.62
C LEU A 218 46.64 23.32 19.87
N GLU A 219 46.13 24.24 19.06
CA GLU A 219 46.95 25.24 18.35
C GLU A 219 47.73 26.15 19.32
N ARG A 220 47.06 26.59 20.40
CA ARG A 220 47.70 27.40 21.46
C ARG A 220 48.80 26.63 22.19
N ALA A 221 48.58 25.35 22.49
CA ALA A 221 49.57 24.50 23.13
C ALA A 221 50.82 24.29 22.24
N GLY A 222 50.64 24.05 20.94
CA GLY A 222 51.75 23.91 19.98
C GLY A 222 52.56 25.20 19.81
N SER A 223 51.89 26.35 19.89
CA SER A 223 52.53 27.67 19.77
C SER A 223 53.37 28.03 20.99
N GLN A 224 53.02 27.52 22.19
CA GLN A 224 53.78 27.72 23.42
C GLN A 224 54.99 26.79 23.55
N ALA A 225 54.98 25.64 22.87
CA ALA A 225 56.10 24.68 22.86
C ALA A 225 57.23 25.04 21.88
N SER A 226 57.04 26.08 21.05
CA SER A 226 57.98 26.51 20.01
C SER A 226 58.72 27.82 20.33
N ASN A 227 58.59 28.32 21.57
CA ASN A 227 59.36 29.42 22.18
C ASN A 227 60.22 28.86 23.32
#